data_AF-A0A1I7U029-F1
#
_entry.id   AF-A0A1I7U029-F1
#
_cell.length_a   1.000
_cell.length_b   1.000
_cell.length_c   1.000
_cell.angle_alpha   90.00
_cell.angle_beta   90.00
_cell.angle_gamma   90.00
#
_symmetry.space_group_name_H-M   'P 1'
#
loop_
_entity.id
_entity.type
_entity.pdbx_description
1 polymer ?
#
loop_
_entity_poly.entity_id
_entity_poly.type
_entity_poly.pdbx_seq_one_letter_code
_entity_poly.pdbx_strand_id
1 'polypeptide(L)'
;MDLEEYSEDPFRENPLKVPRGPLQKLFKAKKVRMQSVEVEPLEQKISDPMQTEVKPIEIGPHYQADIKEWINPEQIENIQDRDVCTWKPPDSEQREHAFVGTRISNRKTREELKEMFYEAVKILVWRTTWRQFDGHITLDIALWKLMECGYSFRRFLNSVEDCLETLPQRMKPLTIGQAEMLFKSLGNNQKSMRELQKTIMPQYHLGEIRPYIIQFCRYYNKMGRIQLPCNCDSFLCYDQTFEPRYGCKNCTKHLKDTTEYKSDRLCLLCLTYEEITGEARETKDILWDQDEAHLIEQWKRLEREMKRNIGREELLEILQYKRNQRLAAGGVTEEELNSLGSNHLVNSKKELIRKLQPFILPHFVKCQCEKNIRFTENEVRKYRKGIINSHGRIREASNELKVEVKLIFRFLEMYGPEHPIWKNSNSHEWHENWERGLVPLSANQLPDLIKPLKTREISKLNEPPKKKTKN
;
A
#
# COMPACT_ATOMS: atom_id res chain seq x y z
N MET A 1 -36.46 -35.43 25.99
CA MET A 1 -35.82 -35.98 27.18
C MET A 1 -34.36 -36.17 26.80
N ASP A 2 -33.42 -35.28 27.11
CA ASP A 2 -33.42 -34.22 28.11
C ASP A 2 -32.72 -32.97 27.60
N LEU A 3 -33.27 -31.83 28.00
CA LEU A 3 -32.75 -30.47 27.89
C LEU A 3 -31.99 -30.19 29.18
N GLU A 4 -30.73 -29.76 29.06
CA GLU A 4 -29.90 -29.02 30.04
C GLU A 4 -28.45 -29.09 29.50
N GLU A 5 -27.58 -28.09 29.48
CA GLU A 5 -27.63 -26.66 29.76
C GLU A 5 -26.30 -26.15 29.16
N TYR A 6 -26.31 -25.53 27.98
CA TYR A 6 -25.09 -24.95 27.39
C TYR A 6 -24.88 -23.57 28.01
N SER A 7 -23.91 -23.48 28.94
CA SER A 7 -23.42 -22.20 29.46
C SER A 7 -22.89 -21.35 28.30
N GLU A 8 -23.57 -20.24 28.02
CA GLU A 8 -23.16 -19.26 27.03
C GLU A 8 -21.83 -18.60 27.44
N ASP A 9 -20.83 -18.71 26.58
CA ASP A 9 -19.57 -17.95 26.67
C ASP A 9 -19.80 -16.54 26.08
N PRO A 10 -19.75 -15.46 26.87
CA PRO A 10 -20.11 -14.11 26.42
C PRO A 10 -19.02 -13.40 25.59
N PHE A 11 -17.96 -14.08 25.15
CA PHE A 11 -16.82 -13.47 24.43
C PHE A 11 -16.64 -13.89 22.97
N ARG A 12 -17.67 -14.41 22.30
CA ARG A 12 -17.62 -14.60 20.84
C ARG A 12 -17.90 -13.29 20.10
N GLU A 13 -16.83 -12.57 19.75
CA GLU A 13 -16.90 -11.37 18.91
C GLU A 13 -17.60 -11.68 17.57
N ASN A 14 -18.66 -10.90 17.29
CA ASN A 14 -19.35 -10.86 16.01
C ASN A 14 -18.42 -10.38 14.89
N PRO A 15 -18.30 -11.09 13.74
CA PRO A 15 -17.64 -10.54 12.59
C PRO A 15 -18.53 -9.49 11.90
N LEU A 16 -17.94 -8.30 11.68
CA LEU A 16 -18.36 -7.24 10.76
C LEU A 16 -19.69 -6.51 11.09
N LYS A 17 -19.61 -5.52 11.98
CA LYS A 17 -20.46 -4.32 11.91
C LYS A 17 -19.60 -3.12 11.49
N VAL A 18 -19.72 -2.69 10.23
CA VAL A 18 -19.19 -1.41 9.76
C VAL A 18 -20.24 -0.33 10.05
N PRO A 19 -19.88 0.85 10.60
CA PRO A 19 -20.83 1.92 10.85
C PRO A 19 -21.47 2.42 9.55
N ARG A 20 -22.80 2.40 9.48
CA ARG A 20 -23.56 3.12 8.44
C ARG A 20 -23.49 4.61 8.75
N GLY A 21 -22.63 5.34 8.04
CA GLY A 21 -22.59 6.81 7.98
C GLY A 21 -23.15 7.34 6.66
N PRO A 22 -23.71 8.56 6.62
CA PRO A 22 -24.69 8.97 5.60
C PRO A 22 -24.03 9.31 4.26
N LEU A 23 -24.16 8.39 3.29
CA LEU A 23 -23.97 8.67 1.87
C LEU A 23 -25.21 9.39 1.33
N GLN A 24 -25.38 10.67 1.66
CA GLN A 24 -26.29 11.58 0.95
C GLN A 24 -25.90 13.02 1.30
N LYS A 25 -25.03 13.63 0.46
CA LYS A 25 -24.87 15.07 0.18
C LYS A 25 -23.46 15.39 -0.36
N LEU A 26 -23.07 14.81 -1.50
CA LEU A 26 -21.91 15.30 -2.27
C LEU A 26 -22.14 15.34 -3.80
N PHE A 27 -23.39 15.46 -4.22
CA PHE A 27 -23.75 15.93 -5.56
C PHE A 27 -24.79 17.03 -5.48
N LYS A 28 -24.34 18.24 -5.15
CA LYS A 28 -24.97 19.47 -5.64
C LYS A 28 -23.91 20.22 -6.42
N ALA A 29 -23.76 19.83 -7.68
CA ALA A 29 -23.08 20.67 -8.66
C ALA A 29 -23.77 22.04 -8.63
N LYS A 30 -23.00 23.10 -8.35
CA LYS A 30 -23.44 24.48 -8.56
C LYS A 30 -23.86 24.58 -10.03
N LYS A 31 -25.16 24.75 -10.25
CA LYS A 31 -25.73 25.23 -11.50
C LYS A 31 -25.05 26.56 -11.80
N VAL A 32 -24.11 26.58 -12.74
CA VAL A 32 -23.62 27.84 -13.30
C VAL A 32 -24.81 28.44 -14.03
N ARG A 33 -25.38 29.47 -13.40
CA ARG A 33 -26.46 30.28 -13.95
C ARG A 33 -25.83 31.08 -15.10
N MET A 34 -26.13 30.71 -16.34
CA MET A 34 -25.93 31.59 -17.48
C MET A 34 -26.73 32.87 -17.20
N GLN A 35 -26.03 33.95 -16.89
CA GLN A 35 -26.63 35.28 -16.93
C GLN A 35 -26.69 35.70 -18.39
N SER A 36 -27.90 35.65 -18.94
CA SER A 36 -28.28 36.47 -20.09
C SER A 36 -28.18 37.93 -19.65
N VAL A 37 -27.20 38.65 -20.18
CA VAL A 37 -27.12 40.11 -20.04
C VAL A 37 -27.68 40.69 -21.33
N GLU A 38 -28.90 41.23 -21.25
CA GLU A 38 -29.39 42.20 -22.21
C GLU A 38 -28.53 43.46 -22.08
N VAL A 39 -27.96 43.92 -23.20
CA VAL A 39 -27.19 45.16 -23.27
C VAL A 39 -27.97 46.13 -24.15
N GLU A 40 -28.54 47.17 -23.54
CA GLU A 40 -28.95 48.39 -24.25
C GLU A 40 -27.71 49.20 -24.67
N PRO A 41 -27.79 49.96 -25.77
CA PRO A 41 -26.62 50.43 -26.49
C PRO A 41 -26.04 51.71 -25.87
N LEU A 42 -24.74 51.68 -25.54
CA LEU A 42 -23.96 52.89 -25.31
C LEU A 42 -23.12 53.20 -26.56
N GLU A 43 -23.51 54.23 -27.29
CA GLU A 43 -22.65 54.89 -28.27
C GLU A 43 -21.53 55.66 -27.54
N GLN A 44 -20.27 55.38 -27.85
CA GLN A 44 -19.35 56.32 -28.51
C GLN A 44 -17.85 56.01 -28.27
N LYS A 45 -17.16 56.01 -29.42
CA LYS A 45 -15.78 56.51 -29.68
C LYS A 45 -14.58 55.66 -29.24
N ILE A 46 -14.26 54.73 -30.14
CA ILE A 46 -12.95 54.52 -30.81
C ILE A 46 -11.71 54.93 -30.01
N SER A 47 -10.99 53.91 -29.52
CA SER A 47 -9.53 53.83 -29.60
C SER A 47 -9.15 52.40 -29.99
N ASP A 48 -8.26 52.27 -30.98
CA ASP A 48 -7.95 51.04 -31.70
C ASP A 48 -7.59 49.84 -30.81
N PRO A 49 -8.29 48.70 -30.92
CA PRO A 49 -7.80 47.43 -30.41
C PRO A 49 -6.91 46.77 -31.46
N MET A 50 -5.75 46.29 -31.00
CA MET A 50 -4.79 45.43 -31.69
C MET A 50 -5.46 44.50 -32.71
N GLN A 51 -4.94 44.50 -33.94
CA GLN A 51 -5.26 43.54 -34.98
C GLN A 51 -4.98 42.11 -34.46
N THR A 52 -5.99 41.45 -33.90
CA THR A 52 -6.05 39.99 -33.88
C THR A 52 -6.14 39.55 -35.33
N GLU A 53 -5.05 38.98 -35.88
CA GLU A 53 -5.09 38.27 -37.16
C GLU A 53 -6.22 37.23 -37.10
N VAL A 54 -7.33 37.52 -37.78
CA VAL A 54 -8.41 36.57 -37.96
C VAL A 54 -7.88 35.52 -38.94
N LYS A 55 -7.42 34.38 -38.42
CA LYS A 55 -7.03 33.26 -39.29
C LYS A 55 -8.29 32.75 -40.02
N PRO A 56 -8.28 32.73 -41.36
CA PRO A 56 -9.44 32.28 -42.11
C PRO A 56 -9.68 30.79 -41.87
N ILE A 57 -10.94 30.39 -41.76
CA ILE A 57 -11.32 28.98 -41.79
C ILE A 57 -11.28 28.53 -43.24
N GLU A 58 -10.44 27.54 -43.53
CA GLU A 58 -10.30 26.99 -44.87
C GLU A 58 -11.47 26.05 -45.18
N ILE A 59 -12.22 26.36 -46.25
CA ILE A 59 -13.35 25.58 -46.73
C ILE A 59 -12.94 24.98 -48.08
N GLY A 60 -13.03 23.66 -48.21
CA GLY A 60 -12.74 22.95 -49.45
C GLY A 60 -12.60 21.44 -49.22
N PRO A 61 -12.59 20.64 -50.30
CA PRO A 61 -12.53 19.18 -50.24
C PRO A 61 -11.25 18.65 -49.54
N HIS A 62 -10.23 19.47 -49.40
CA HIS A 62 -8.99 19.13 -48.67
C HIS A 62 -9.06 19.43 -47.16
N TYR A 63 -10.10 20.12 -46.70
CA TYR A 63 -10.27 20.58 -45.32
C TYR A 63 -11.54 20.03 -44.66
N GLN A 64 -12.56 19.74 -45.46
CA GLN A 64 -13.83 19.20 -44.99
C GLN A 64 -13.74 17.67 -44.89
N ALA A 65 -14.30 17.11 -43.82
CA ALA A 65 -14.39 15.68 -43.67
C ALA A 65 -15.42 15.10 -44.64
N ASP A 66 -15.09 13.98 -45.29
CA ASP A 66 -16.06 13.22 -46.07
C ASP A 66 -17.15 12.68 -45.13
N ILE A 67 -18.37 13.20 -45.30
CA ILE A 67 -19.52 12.75 -44.54
C ILE A 67 -19.91 11.40 -45.10
N LYS A 68 -19.57 10.34 -44.36
CA LYS A 68 -20.00 8.98 -44.70
C LYS A 68 -21.52 8.94 -44.69
N GLU A 69 -22.09 8.40 -45.76
CA GLU A 69 -23.52 8.11 -45.84
C GLU A 69 -23.94 7.15 -44.73
N TRP A 70 -25.23 7.16 -44.40
CA TRP A 70 -25.79 6.39 -43.29
C TRP A 70 -25.42 4.91 -43.43
N ILE A 71 -24.54 4.43 -42.55
CA ILE A 71 -24.03 3.07 -42.57
C ILE A 71 -25.15 2.13 -42.08
N ASN A 72 -25.47 1.09 -42.83
CA ASN A 72 -26.38 0.03 -42.39
C ASN A 72 -25.74 -0.76 -41.23
N PRO A 73 -26.50 -1.20 -40.21
CA PRO A 73 -25.98 -1.92 -39.03
C PRO A 73 -25.12 -3.16 -39.37
N GLU A 74 -25.36 -3.76 -40.54
CA GLU A 74 -24.66 -4.95 -41.05
C GLU A 74 -23.23 -4.66 -41.52
N GLN A 75 -22.85 -3.40 -41.74
CA GLN A 75 -21.49 -3.01 -42.14
C GLN A 75 -20.57 -2.72 -40.95
N ILE A 76 -21.03 -3.00 -39.72
CA ILE A 76 -20.31 -2.77 -38.44
C ILE A 76 -19.40 -3.98 -38.08
N GLU A 77 -19.14 -4.89 -39.02
CA GLU A 77 -18.43 -6.16 -38.73
C GLU A 77 -16.93 -6.03 -38.40
N ASN A 78 -16.36 -4.83 -38.30
CA ASN A 78 -14.92 -4.64 -38.04
C ASN A 78 -14.57 -3.81 -36.79
N ILE A 79 -15.50 -3.67 -35.83
CA ILE A 79 -15.21 -2.98 -34.56
C ILE A 79 -14.48 -3.88 -33.55
N GLN A 80 -14.63 -5.20 -33.64
CA GLN A 80 -14.01 -6.15 -32.69
C GLN A 80 -12.49 -6.08 -32.65
N ASP A 81 -11.83 -5.66 -33.74
CA ASP A 81 -10.36 -5.56 -33.81
C ASP A 81 -9.77 -4.29 -33.15
N ARG A 82 -10.60 -3.35 -32.69
CA ARG A 82 -10.12 -2.07 -32.12
C ARG A 82 -10.09 -2.03 -30.59
N ASP A 83 -11.00 -2.75 -29.95
CA ASP A 83 -11.23 -2.65 -28.51
C ASP A 83 -11.08 -4.00 -27.80
N VAL A 84 -10.32 -4.02 -26.71
CA VAL A 84 -10.21 -5.19 -25.82
C VAL A 84 -11.11 -4.98 -24.61
N CYS A 85 -12.04 -5.91 -24.36
CA CYS A 85 -12.88 -5.88 -23.16
C CYS A 85 -12.04 -6.25 -21.93
N THR A 86 -11.66 -5.25 -21.13
CA THR A 86 -10.90 -5.45 -19.88
C THR A 86 -11.79 -5.76 -18.69
N TRP A 87 -13.08 -5.38 -18.74
CA TRP A 87 -14.06 -5.68 -17.70
C TRP A 87 -15.48 -5.70 -18.25
N LYS A 88 -16.19 -6.78 -17.95
CA LYS A 88 -17.65 -6.88 -18.08
C LYS A 88 -18.25 -6.87 -16.67
N PRO A 89 -19.31 -6.09 -16.39
CA PRO A 89 -20.01 -6.21 -15.12
C PRO A 89 -20.63 -7.61 -14.99
N PRO A 90 -20.43 -8.31 -13.86
CA PRO A 90 -21.04 -9.62 -13.68
C PRO A 90 -22.55 -9.50 -13.51
N ASP A 91 -23.25 -10.49 -14.04
CA ASP A 91 -24.69 -10.65 -13.82
C ASP A 91 -25.03 -11.08 -12.37
N SER A 92 -26.31 -11.25 -12.07
CA SER A 92 -26.77 -11.56 -10.72
C SER A 92 -26.29 -12.94 -10.22
N GLU A 93 -26.24 -13.93 -11.13
CA GLU A 93 -25.84 -15.30 -10.81
C GLU A 93 -24.33 -15.37 -10.59
N GLN A 94 -23.55 -14.72 -11.45
CA GLN A 94 -22.10 -14.62 -11.32
C GLN A 94 -21.68 -13.96 -10.00
N ARG A 95 -22.40 -12.93 -9.55
CA ARG A 95 -22.12 -12.28 -8.25
C ARG A 95 -22.35 -13.22 -7.06
N GLU A 96 -23.34 -14.10 -7.14
CA GLU A 96 -23.60 -15.12 -6.12
C GLU A 96 -22.53 -16.22 -6.19
N HIS A 97 -22.29 -16.74 -7.40
CA HIS A 97 -21.33 -17.82 -7.65
C HIS A 97 -19.88 -17.43 -7.32
N ALA A 98 -19.56 -16.14 -7.31
CA ALA A 98 -18.25 -15.62 -6.92
C ALA A 98 -17.75 -16.12 -5.55
N PHE A 99 -18.69 -16.40 -4.63
CA PHE A 99 -18.41 -16.83 -3.25
C PHE A 99 -18.46 -18.34 -3.04
N VAL A 100 -18.77 -19.15 -4.07
CA VAL A 100 -18.84 -20.60 -3.93
C VAL A 100 -17.51 -21.18 -3.45
N GLY A 101 -17.57 -22.07 -2.46
CA GLY A 101 -16.38 -22.64 -1.81
C GLY A 101 -15.71 -21.70 -0.80
N THR A 102 -16.36 -20.59 -0.43
CA THR A 102 -15.93 -19.72 0.68
C THR A 102 -16.86 -19.89 1.89
N ARG A 103 -16.31 -19.70 3.10
CA ARG A 103 -17.03 -19.60 4.36
C ARG A 103 -18.07 -18.47 4.37
N ILE A 104 -17.92 -17.47 3.50
CA ILE A 104 -18.86 -16.34 3.36
C ILE A 104 -20.18 -16.86 2.79
N SER A 105 -20.13 -17.72 1.76
CA SER A 105 -21.34 -18.30 1.14
C SER A 105 -22.20 -19.10 2.11
N ASN A 106 -21.59 -19.72 3.14
CA ASN A 106 -22.31 -20.50 4.15
C ASN A 106 -22.99 -19.63 5.23
N ARG A 107 -22.66 -18.33 5.32
CA ARG A 107 -23.08 -17.45 6.42
C ARG A 107 -24.04 -16.34 5.98
N LYS A 108 -24.27 -16.20 4.68
CA LYS A 108 -24.94 -15.04 4.07
C LYS A 108 -26.02 -15.49 3.11
N THR A 109 -27.08 -14.71 3.01
CA THR A 109 -28.14 -14.97 2.02
C THR A 109 -27.67 -14.61 0.61
N ARG A 110 -28.38 -15.12 -0.40
CA ARG A 110 -28.07 -14.84 -1.82
C ARG A 110 -28.09 -13.34 -2.11
N GLU A 111 -29.05 -12.62 -1.56
CA GLU A 111 -29.19 -11.16 -1.70
C GLU A 111 -28.00 -10.44 -1.06
N GLU A 112 -27.61 -10.81 0.17
CA GLU A 112 -26.45 -10.22 0.84
C GLU A 112 -25.16 -10.44 0.05
N LEU A 113 -24.97 -11.64 -0.54
CA LEU A 113 -23.81 -11.96 -1.37
C LEU A 113 -23.73 -11.06 -2.61
N LYS A 114 -24.87 -10.84 -3.28
CA LYS A 114 -24.96 -9.97 -4.46
C LYS A 114 -24.63 -8.51 -4.12
N GLU A 115 -25.13 -8.02 -2.98
CA GLU A 115 -24.87 -6.65 -2.53
C GLU A 115 -23.40 -6.44 -2.12
N MET A 116 -22.76 -7.45 -1.52
CA MET A 116 -21.37 -7.31 -1.06
C MET A 116 -20.33 -7.56 -2.15
N PHE A 117 -20.70 -8.04 -3.34
CA PHE A 117 -19.76 -8.45 -4.38
C PHE A 117 -18.68 -7.39 -4.66
N TYR A 118 -19.06 -6.12 -4.89
CA TYR A 118 -18.08 -5.07 -5.21
C TYR A 118 -17.21 -4.68 -4.03
N GLU A 119 -17.70 -4.78 -2.79
CA GLU A 119 -16.88 -4.61 -1.60
C GLU A 119 -15.89 -5.77 -1.44
N ALA A 120 -16.32 -7.00 -1.74
CA ALA A 120 -15.45 -8.16 -1.78
C ALA A 120 -14.39 -8.02 -2.89
N VAL A 121 -14.70 -7.45 -4.06
CA VAL A 121 -13.70 -7.13 -5.09
C VAL A 121 -12.64 -6.16 -4.56
N LYS A 122 -13.05 -5.09 -3.86
CA LYS A 122 -12.09 -4.12 -3.27
C LYS A 122 -11.14 -4.80 -2.27
N ILE A 123 -11.66 -5.72 -1.46
CA ILE A 123 -10.90 -6.34 -0.36
C ILE A 123 -10.11 -7.57 -0.83
N LEU A 124 -10.80 -8.54 -1.44
CA LEU A 124 -10.23 -9.84 -1.79
C LEU A 124 -9.38 -9.76 -3.05
N VAL A 125 -9.74 -8.89 -4.00
CA VAL A 125 -9.00 -8.72 -5.25
C VAL A 125 -8.03 -7.56 -5.09
N TRP A 126 -8.53 -6.33 -5.02
CA TRP A 126 -7.67 -5.16 -5.15
C TRP A 126 -6.67 -4.99 -4.01
N ARG A 127 -7.13 -4.99 -2.75
CA ARG A 127 -6.24 -4.86 -1.59
C ARG A 127 -5.20 -5.98 -1.56
N THR A 128 -5.63 -7.23 -1.77
CA THR A 128 -4.75 -8.39 -1.73
C THR A 128 -3.67 -8.29 -2.81
N THR A 129 -4.03 -8.03 -4.08
CA THR A 129 -3.04 -7.95 -5.15
C THR A 129 -2.16 -6.72 -5.03
N TRP A 130 -2.76 -5.55 -4.88
CA TRP A 130 -2.02 -4.29 -4.85
C TRP A 130 -0.98 -4.28 -3.73
N ARG A 131 -1.31 -4.79 -2.53
CA ARG A 131 -0.36 -4.86 -1.41
C ARG A 131 0.64 -5.99 -1.54
N GLN A 132 0.25 -7.15 -2.07
CA GLN A 132 1.17 -8.28 -2.19
C GLN A 132 2.25 -8.03 -3.25
N PHE A 133 1.86 -7.41 -4.37
CA PHE A 133 2.71 -7.17 -5.53
C PHE A 133 3.19 -5.71 -5.60
N ASP A 134 2.98 -4.92 -4.55
CA ASP A 134 3.34 -3.50 -4.48
C ASP A 134 2.90 -2.71 -5.74
N GLY A 135 1.69 -3.01 -6.20
CA GLY A 135 1.07 -2.39 -7.37
C GLY A 135 1.64 -2.75 -8.74
N HIS A 136 2.54 -3.75 -8.81
CA HIS A 136 2.99 -4.31 -10.09
C HIS A 136 1.83 -4.94 -10.88
N ILE A 137 0.95 -5.67 -10.19
CA ILE A 137 -0.35 -6.06 -10.75
C ILE A 137 -1.35 -4.92 -10.50
N THR A 138 -1.72 -4.21 -11.58
CA THR A 138 -2.67 -3.09 -11.51
C THR A 138 -4.11 -3.57 -11.34
N LEU A 139 -5.04 -2.64 -11.03
CA LEU A 139 -6.43 -2.98 -10.79
C LEU A 139 -7.05 -3.58 -12.05
N ASP A 140 -6.79 -2.97 -13.19
CA ASP A 140 -7.38 -3.38 -14.47
C ASP A 140 -6.97 -4.81 -14.81
N ILE A 141 -5.69 -5.17 -14.58
CA ILE A 141 -5.17 -6.52 -14.79
C ILE A 141 -5.78 -7.51 -13.79
N ALA A 142 -5.90 -7.12 -12.52
CA ALA A 142 -6.53 -7.95 -11.50
C ALA A 142 -8.03 -8.18 -11.78
N LEU A 143 -8.74 -7.16 -12.28
CA LEU A 143 -10.14 -7.25 -12.69
C LEU A 143 -10.31 -8.13 -13.93
N TRP A 144 -9.41 -8.00 -14.91
CA TRP A 144 -9.39 -8.85 -16.08
C TRP A 144 -9.17 -10.32 -15.69
N LYS A 145 -8.19 -10.61 -14.83
CA LYS A 145 -7.96 -11.97 -14.30
C LYS A 145 -9.14 -12.50 -13.49
N LEU A 146 -9.82 -11.65 -12.72
CA LEU A 146 -11.04 -12.02 -12.01
C LEU A 146 -12.14 -12.44 -12.99
N MET A 147 -12.30 -11.70 -14.10
CA MET A 147 -13.26 -12.03 -15.15
C MET A 147 -12.92 -13.35 -15.85
N GLU A 148 -11.64 -13.61 -16.16
CA GLU A 148 -11.18 -14.90 -16.70
C GLU A 148 -11.46 -16.07 -15.73
N CYS A 149 -11.42 -15.81 -14.44
CA CYS A 149 -11.76 -16.79 -13.40
C CYS A 149 -13.28 -17.00 -13.23
N GLY A 150 -14.12 -16.41 -14.09
CA GLY A 150 -15.57 -16.44 -13.97
C GLY A 150 -16.05 -15.75 -12.69
N TYR A 151 -15.35 -14.70 -12.26
CA TYR A 151 -15.58 -13.95 -11.02
C TYR A 151 -15.43 -14.73 -9.71
N SER A 152 -14.89 -15.96 -9.74
CA SER A 152 -14.63 -16.73 -8.53
C SER A 152 -13.43 -16.19 -7.76
N PHE A 153 -13.65 -15.72 -6.52
CA PHE A 153 -12.56 -15.23 -5.66
C PHE A 153 -11.55 -16.32 -5.30
N ARG A 154 -12.02 -17.56 -5.09
CA ARG A 154 -11.15 -18.72 -4.79
C ARG A 154 -10.21 -19.02 -5.95
N ARG A 155 -10.74 -19.08 -7.19
CA ARG A 155 -9.94 -19.33 -8.39
C ARG A 155 -8.98 -18.19 -8.67
N PHE A 156 -9.43 -16.95 -8.50
CA PHE A 156 -8.61 -15.75 -8.66
C PHE A 156 -7.38 -15.78 -7.74
N LEU A 157 -7.56 -15.99 -6.44
CA LEU A 157 -6.45 -16.00 -5.47
C LEU A 157 -5.42 -17.11 -5.70
N ASN A 158 -5.83 -18.19 -6.37
CA ASN A 158 -4.96 -19.32 -6.73
C ASN A 158 -4.15 -19.09 -8.02
N SER A 159 -4.55 -18.14 -8.87
CA SER A 159 -4.02 -17.99 -10.23
C SER A 159 -3.57 -16.57 -10.57
N VAL A 160 -3.70 -15.61 -9.65
CA VAL A 160 -3.36 -14.20 -9.93
C VAL A 160 -1.89 -14.00 -10.29
N GLU A 161 -1.03 -14.91 -9.86
CA GLU A 161 0.37 -14.97 -10.26
C GLU A 161 0.58 -15.13 -11.77
N ASP A 162 -0.33 -15.74 -12.50
CA ASP A 162 -0.23 -15.95 -13.95
C ASP A 162 -0.09 -14.61 -14.70
N CYS A 163 -0.61 -13.53 -14.12
CA CYS A 163 -0.45 -12.20 -14.69
C CYS A 163 1.03 -11.81 -14.84
N LEU A 164 1.93 -12.32 -14.01
CA LEU A 164 3.35 -11.96 -14.02
C LEU A 164 4.08 -12.34 -15.31
N GLU A 165 3.57 -13.32 -16.08
CA GLU A 165 4.20 -13.76 -17.33
C GLU A 165 4.16 -12.69 -18.42
N THR A 166 3.10 -11.87 -18.41
CA THR A 166 2.86 -10.86 -19.46
C THR A 166 3.21 -9.44 -19.00
N LEU A 167 3.45 -9.27 -17.70
CA LEU A 167 3.75 -7.95 -17.14
C LEU A 167 5.20 -7.53 -17.45
N PRO A 168 5.43 -6.23 -17.69
CA PRO A 168 6.78 -5.71 -17.78
C PRO A 168 7.53 -5.95 -16.48
N GLN A 169 8.86 -5.92 -16.53
CA GLN A 169 9.68 -6.03 -15.33
C GLN A 169 9.26 -4.98 -14.29
N ARG A 170 9.29 -5.37 -13.02
CA ARG A 170 9.01 -4.46 -11.92
C ARG A 170 9.98 -3.28 -11.94
N MET A 171 9.44 -2.07 -11.79
CA MET A 171 10.27 -0.87 -11.70
C MET A 171 11.19 -0.95 -10.49
N LYS A 172 12.50 -0.91 -10.73
CA LYS A 172 13.49 -0.83 -9.65
C LYS A 172 13.27 0.47 -8.86
N PRO A 173 13.57 0.50 -7.55
CA PRO A 173 13.58 1.76 -6.81
C PRO A 173 14.71 2.67 -7.30
N LEU A 174 14.50 3.98 -7.25
CA LEU A 174 15.59 4.93 -7.47
C LEU A 174 16.70 4.70 -6.45
N THR A 175 17.93 5.07 -6.79
CA THR A 175 18.96 5.23 -5.76
C THR A 175 18.74 6.51 -4.98
N ILE A 176 19.27 6.60 -3.75
CA ILE A 176 19.24 7.85 -2.95
C ILE A 176 19.82 9.02 -3.75
N GLY A 177 20.91 8.79 -4.49
CA GLY A 177 21.53 9.81 -5.33
C GLY A 177 20.58 10.34 -6.42
N GLN A 178 19.79 9.47 -7.05
CA GLN A 178 18.79 9.87 -8.05
C GLN A 178 17.61 10.59 -7.41
N ALA A 179 17.12 10.11 -6.27
CA ALA A 179 16.01 10.74 -5.55
C ALA A 179 16.36 12.19 -5.13
N GLU A 180 17.59 12.42 -4.64
CA GLU A 180 18.08 13.76 -4.31
C GLU A 180 18.15 14.68 -5.53
N MET A 181 18.61 14.18 -6.68
CA MET A 181 18.63 14.95 -7.93
C MET A 181 17.23 15.25 -8.43
N LEU A 182 16.33 14.27 -8.38
CA LEU A 182 14.94 14.43 -8.80
C LEU A 182 14.26 15.49 -7.95
N PHE A 183 14.40 15.43 -6.62
CA PHE A 183 13.87 16.42 -5.70
C PHE A 183 14.34 17.85 -6.03
N LYS A 184 15.65 18.03 -6.28
CA LYS A 184 16.22 19.33 -6.70
C LYS A 184 15.67 19.80 -8.04
N SER A 185 15.53 18.88 -9.00
CA SER A 185 15.05 19.21 -10.35
C SER A 185 13.59 19.61 -10.37
N LEU A 186 12.75 18.99 -9.55
CA LEU A 186 11.32 19.29 -9.46
C LEU A 186 11.05 20.66 -8.82
N GLY A 187 11.93 21.14 -7.93
CA GLY A 187 11.83 22.50 -7.38
C GLY A 187 12.11 23.62 -8.38
N ASN A 188 12.80 23.31 -9.49
CA ASN A 188 13.25 24.29 -10.47
C ASN A 188 12.42 24.32 -11.78
N ASN A 189 11.36 23.50 -11.90
CA ASN A 189 10.37 23.48 -13.00
C ASN A 189 10.88 23.45 -14.47
N GLN A 190 12.16 23.14 -14.72
CA GLN A 190 12.77 23.39 -16.04
C GLN A 190 13.14 22.16 -16.88
N LYS A 191 12.98 20.92 -16.39
CA LYS A 191 13.40 19.73 -17.15
C LYS A 191 12.22 19.00 -17.79
N SER A 192 12.34 18.76 -19.10
CA SER A 192 11.51 17.82 -19.84
C SER A 192 11.74 16.38 -19.37
N MET A 193 10.79 15.48 -19.67
CA MET A 193 10.89 14.06 -19.35
C MET A 193 12.14 13.39 -19.95
N ARG A 194 12.54 13.79 -21.17
CA ARG A 194 13.75 13.27 -21.83
C ARG A 194 15.03 13.73 -21.13
N GLU A 195 15.06 14.95 -20.62
CA GLU A 195 16.19 15.45 -19.84
C GLU A 195 16.28 14.76 -18.47
N LEU A 196 15.14 14.48 -17.84
CA LEU A 196 15.09 13.70 -16.61
C LEU A 196 15.60 12.27 -16.82
N GLN A 197 15.20 11.61 -17.90
CA GLN A 197 15.74 10.30 -18.29
C GLN A 197 17.26 10.35 -18.44
N LYS A 198 17.77 11.23 -19.30
CA LYS A 198 19.21 11.31 -19.60
C LYS A 198 20.06 11.68 -18.39
N THR A 199 19.58 12.55 -17.51
CA THR A 199 20.41 13.12 -16.44
C THR A 199 20.23 12.46 -15.08
N ILE A 200 19.04 11.92 -14.78
CA ILE A 200 18.69 11.42 -13.45
C ILE A 200 18.31 9.95 -13.49
N MET A 201 17.51 9.52 -14.47
CA MET A 201 16.88 8.18 -14.50
C MET A 201 17.21 7.42 -15.80
N PRO A 202 18.50 7.21 -16.13
CA PRO A 202 18.89 6.63 -17.42
C PRO A 202 18.44 5.18 -17.58
N GLN A 203 18.24 4.46 -16.48
CA GLN A 203 17.77 3.07 -16.49
C GLN A 203 16.25 2.91 -16.66
N TYR A 204 15.50 4.01 -16.74
CA TYR A 204 14.05 3.97 -16.88
C TYR A 204 13.62 4.33 -18.30
N HIS A 205 12.56 3.70 -18.78
CA HIS A 205 11.88 4.08 -19.99
C HIS A 205 11.04 5.35 -19.78
N LEU A 206 10.86 6.16 -20.83
CA LEU A 206 10.08 7.41 -20.74
C LEU A 206 8.66 7.21 -20.18
N GLY A 207 8.03 6.07 -20.48
CA GLY A 207 6.71 5.71 -19.97
C GLY A 207 6.68 5.46 -18.46
N GLU A 208 7.80 5.10 -17.85
CA GLU A 208 7.91 4.79 -16.41
C GLU A 208 8.22 6.02 -15.57
N ILE A 209 8.96 6.99 -16.14
CA ILE A 209 9.40 8.18 -15.40
C ILE A 209 8.22 9.03 -14.95
N ARG A 210 7.17 9.19 -15.79
CA ARG A 210 6.03 10.04 -15.44
C ARG A 210 5.20 9.48 -14.27
N PRO A 211 4.78 8.19 -14.28
CA PRO A 211 4.18 7.55 -13.12
C PRO A 211 5.04 7.69 -11.87
N TYR A 212 6.35 7.49 -11.99
CA TYR A 212 7.26 7.62 -10.87
C TYR A 212 7.29 9.04 -10.29
N ILE A 213 7.40 10.07 -11.13
CA ILE A 213 7.39 11.47 -10.70
C ILE A 213 6.08 11.81 -9.99
N ILE A 214 4.93 11.35 -10.49
CA ILE A 214 3.63 11.58 -9.86
C ILE A 214 3.63 10.97 -8.45
N GLN A 215 4.09 9.73 -8.30
CA GLN A 215 4.18 9.07 -7.00
C GLN A 215 5.17 9.77 -6.08
N PHE A 216 6.36 10.11 -6.57
CA PHE A 216 7.38 10.85 -5.82
C PHE A 216 6.84 12.19 -5.33
N CYS A 217 6.15 12.94 -6.20
CA CYS A 217 5.55 14.22 -5.84
C CYS A 217 4.44 14.08 -4.80
N ARG A 218 3.61 13.04 -4.91
CA ARG A 218 2.55 12.75 -3.94
C ARG A 218 3.11 12.61 -2.51
N TYR A 219 4.30 12.03 -2.36
CA TYR A 219 4.90 11.79 -1.04
C TYR A 219 5.86 12.89 -0.57
N TYR A 220 6.59 13.50 -1.50
CA TYR A 220 7.75 14.33 -1.16
C TYR A 220 7.67 15.75 -1.73
N ASN A 221 6.73 16.08 -2.62
CA ASN A 221 6.63 17.45 -3.13
C ASN A 221 5.98 18.37 -2.10
N LYS A 222 6.77 19.32 -1.62
CA LYS A 222 6.42 20.38 -0.69
C LYS A 222 5.76 21.53 -1.44
N MET A 223 4.44 21.57 -1.45
CA MET A 223 3.80 22.79 -0.98
C MET A 223 3.16 22.42 0.34
N GLY A 224 3.65 22.97 1.46
CA GLY A 224 3.20 22.70 2.83
C GLY A 224 1.74 23.07 3.15
N ARG A 225 0.83 22.85 2.21
CA ARG A 225 -0.60 23.11 2.23
C ARG A 225 -1.43 21.83 2.21
N ILE A 226 -0.86 20.72 1.74
CA ILE A 226 -1.55 19.42 1.68
C ILE A 226 -0.84 18.51 2.67
N GLN A 227 -1.42 18.36 3.87
CA GLN A 227 -1.10 17.20 4.70
C GLN A 227 -1.33 15.95 3.83
N LEU A 228 -0.37 15.01 3.81
CA LEU A 228 -0.57 13.70 3.21
C LEU A 228 -1.95 13.18 3.63
N PRO A 229 -2.91 13.01 2.70
CA PRO A 229 -4.27 12.70 3.09
C PRO A 229 -4.29 11.39 3.88
N CYS A 230 -4.98 11.43 5.02
CA CYS A 230 -5.32 10.26 5.83
C CYS A 230 -5.98 9.22 4.93
N ASN A 231 -5.28 8.12 4.63
CA ASN A 231 -5.93 7.00 3.98
C ASN A 231 -6.60 6.06 5.00
N CYS A 232 -6.74 6.48 6.26
CA CYS A 232 -7.34 5.72 7.37
C CYS A 232 -8.62 4.96 6.98
N ASP A 233 -9.51 5.64 6.26
CA ASP A 233 -10.84 5.11 5.90
C ASP A 233 -10.80 4.27 4.61
N SER A 234 -9.64 4.16 3.95
CA SER A 234 -9.48 3.32 2.76
C SER A 234 -9.27 1.87 3.16
N PHE A 235 -10.00 0.96 2.50
CA PHE A 235 -9.85 -0.48 2.66
C PHE A 235 -8.44 -1.00 2.33
N LEU A 236 -7.64 -0.22 1.59
CA LEU A 236 -6.22 -0.49 1.35
C LEU A 236 -5.35 -0.37 2.61
N CYS A 237 -5.87 0.27 3.66
CA CYS A 237 -5.10 0.75 4.82
C CYS A 237 -5.34 -0.05 6.09
N TYR A 238 -6.05 -1.17 5.99
CA TYR A 238 -6.19 -2.08 7.13
C TYR A 238 -4.84 -2.69 7.47
N ASP A 239 -4.40 -2.46 8.71
CA ASP A 239 -3.17 -3.04 9.23
C ASP A 239 -3.29 -4.56 9.19
N GLN A 240 -2.38 -5.16 8.43
CA GLN A 240 -2.26 -6.60 8.28
C GLN A 240 -0.79 -6.88 8.07
N THR A 241 -0.23 -7.70 8.95
CA THR A 241 1.13 -8.20 8.84
C THR A 241 1.11 -9.41 7.91
N PHE A 242 1.99 -9.39 6.91
CA PHE A 242 2.14 -10.49 5.96
C PHE A 242 3.57 -10.52 5.43
N GLU A 243 3.99 -11.67 4.93
CA GLU A 243 5.31 -11.86 4.32
C GLU A 243 5.27 -11.59 2.81
N PRO A 244 6.37 -11.15 2.19
CA PRO A 244 6.51 -11.28 0.74
C PRO A 244 6.44 -12.75 0.33
N ARG A 245 6.04 -13.05 -0.91
CA ARG A 245 5.80 -14.44 -1.33
C ARG A 245 7.04 -15.33 -1.19
N TYR A 246 8.23 -14.82 -1.50
CA TYR A 246 9.49 -15.56 -1.34
C TYR A 246 9.87 -15.85 0.14
N GLY A 247 9.23 -15.16 1.09
CA GLY A 247 9.31 -15.40 2.53
C GLY A 247 8.13 -16.20 3.10
N CYS A 248 7.09 -16.43 2.32
CA CYS A 248 5.88 -17.11 2.77
C CYS A 248 6.11 -18.61 2.96
N LYS A 249 5.75 -19.11 4.14
CA LYS A 249 5.83 -20.53 4.51
C LYS A 249 5.11 -21.43 3.52
N ASN A 250 3.86 -21.09 3.15
CA ASN A 250 3.05 -21.92 2.26
C ASN A 250 3.51 -21.84 0.80
N CYS A 251 3.91 -20.66 0.31
CA CYS A 251 4.38 -20.50 -1.05
C CYS A 251 5.73 -21.18 -1.29
N THR A 252 6.58 -21.24 -0.27
CA THR A 252 7.95 -21.77 -0.42
C THR A 252 8.14 -23.18 0.15
N LYS A 253 7.08 -23.83 0.64
CA LYS A 253 7.13 -25.16 1.28
C LYS A 253 7.72 -26.28 0.41
N HIS A 254 7.66 -26.14 -0.91
CA HIS A 254 8.26 -27.11 -1.84
C HIS A 254 9.69 -26.74 -2.26
N LEU A 255 10.15 -25.53 -1.91
CA LEU A 255 11.46 -25.02 -2.30
C LEU A 255 12.48 -25.12 -1.18
N LYS A 256 12.02 -25.15 0.08
CA LYS A 256 12.85 -25.15 1.29
C LYS A 256 12.11 -25.80 2.44
N ASP A 257 12.87 -26.28 3.42
CA ASP A 257 12.30 -26.77 4.67
C ASP A 257 11.74 -25.58 5.47
N THR A 258 10.43 -25.53 5.57
CA THR A 258 9.71 -24.47 6.31
C THR A 258 9.08 -25.00 7.60
N THR A 259 9.47 -26.19 8.06
CA THR A 259 8.93 -26.81 9.29
C THR A 259 9.17 -25.95 10.53
N GLU A 260 10.35 -25.33 10.64
CA GLU A 260 10.72 -24.44 11.74
C GLU A 260 10.09 -23.04 11.64
N TYR A 261 9.45 -22.70 10.52
CA TYR A 261 8.81 -21.39 10.38
C TYR A 261 7.56 -21.35 11.26
N LYS A 262 7.43 -20.28 12.05
CA LYS A 262 6.19 -19.99 12.78
C LYS A 262 4.99 -20.03 11.81
N SER A 263 3.86 -20.54 12.28
CA SER A 263 2.65 -20.76 11.48
C SER A 263 2.04 -19.46 10.91
N ASP A 264 2.43 -18.30 11.43
CA ASP A 264 1.95 -16.97 11.06
C ASP A 264 2.66 -16.35 9.85
N ARG A 265 3.71 -16.99 9.30
CA ARG A 265 4.51 -16.45 8.18
C ARG A 265 3.88 -16.71 6.81
N LEU A 266 2.71 -16.13 6.58
CA LEU A 266 1.98 -16.24 5.31
C LEU A 266 2.02 -14.92 4.53
N CYS A 267 2.04 -15.03 3.20
CA CYS A 267 1.81 -13.89 2.33
C CYS A 267 0.33 -13.50 2.35
N LEU A 268 0.03 -12.28 1.89
CA LEU A 268 -1.32 -11.75 1.92
C LEU A 268 -2.30 -12.60 1.08
N LEU A 269 -1.84 -13.19 -0.02
CA LEU A 269 -2.68 -14.10 -0.82
C LEU A 269 -3.06 -15.36 -0.04
N CYS A 270 -2.09 -15.98 0.65
CA CYS A 270 -2.35 -17.17 1.46
C CYS A 270 -3.24 -16.85 2.67
N LEU A 271 -2.99 -15.71 3.34
CA LEU A 271 -3.83 -15.24 4.46
C LEU A 271 -5.27 -14.99 4.01
N THR A 272 -5.46 -14.24 2.93
CA THR A 272 -6.81 -13.97 2.40
C THR A 272 -7.51 -15.25 1.97
N TYR A 273 -6.79 -16.18 1.32
CA TYR A 273 -7.36 -17.47 0.91
C TYR A 273 -7.81 -18.31 2.11
N GLU A 274 -6.97 -18.44 3.12
CA GLU A 274 -7.28 -19.19 4.34
C GLU A 274 -8.42 -18.54 5.12
N GLU A 275 -8.47 -17.20 5.17
CA GLU A 275 -9.55 -16.46 5.81
C GLU A 275 -10.92 -16.76 5.16
N ILE A 276 -10.98 -16.75 3.82
CA ILE A 276 -12.25 -16.96 3.12
C ILE A 276 -12.62 -18.44 2.93
N THR A 277 -11.67 -19.37 2.81
CA THR A 277 -11.98 -20.79 2.56
C THR A 277 -11.88 -21.65 3.82
N GLY A 278 -10.98 -21.29 4.73
CA GLY A 278 -10.57 -22.15 5.83
C GLY A 278 -9.52 -23.20 5.50
N GLU A 279 -9.04 -23.20 4.27
CA GLU A 279 -8.07 -24.15 3.76
C GLU A 279 -6.77 -23.44 3.42
N ALA A 280 -5.65 -24.16 3.45
CA ALA A 280 -4.39 -23.62 2.94
C ALA A 280 -4.46 -23.48 1.41
N ARG A 281 -3.94 -22.36 0.90
CA ARG A 281 -3.87 -22.12 -0.55
C ARG A 281 -3.04 -23.20 -1.24
N GLU A 282 -3.46 -23.63 -2.42
CA GLU A 282 -2.67 -24.50 -3.28
C GLU A 282 -1.47 -23.72 -3.87
N THR A 283 -0.28 -24.34 -3.86
CA THR A 283 0.99 -23.67 -4.16
C THR A 283 1.98 -24.54 -4.96
N LYS A 284 1.49 -25.48 -5.77
CA LYS A 284 2.35 -26.38 -6.56
C LYS A 284 3.08 -25.66 -7.71
N ASP A 285 2.40 -24.74 -8.40
CA ASP A 285 2.89 -24.08 -9.61
C ASP A 285 2.94 -22.55 -9.45
N ILE A 286 3.67 -22.07 -8.44
CA ILE A 286 3.80 -20.62 -8.23
C ILE A 286 4.76 -20.03 -9.26
N LEU A 287 4.25 -19.04 -10.01
CA LEU A 287 5.05 -18.18 -10.86
C LEU A 287 5.72 -17.08 -10.01
N TRP A 288 7.06 -17.09 -10.02
CA TRP A 288 7.92 -16.15 -9.33
C TRP A 288 8.37 -15.06 -10.29
N ASP A 289 8.38 -13.81 -9.83
CA ASP A 289 9.06 -12.78 -10.62
C ASP A 289 10.60 -12.96 -10.56
N GLN A 290 11.32 -12.26 -11.44
CA GLN A 290 12.77 -12.40 -11.56
C GLN A 290 13.51 -12.06 -10.24
N ASP A 291 13.05 -11.04 -9.52
CA ASP A 291 13.69 -10.60 -8.28
C ASP A 291 13.44 -11.61 -7.16
N GLU A 292 12.21 -12.13 -7.05
CA GLU A 292 11.85 -13.19 -6.12
C GLU A 292 12.61 -14.49 -6.40
N ALA A 293 12.69 -14.91 -7.66
CA ALA A 293 13.43 -16.10 -8.06
C ALA A 293 14.91 -15.98 -7.69
N HIS A 294 15.52 -14.82 -7.97
CA HIS A 294 16.90 -14.54 -7.60
C HIS A 294 17.09 -14.54 -6.07
N LEU A 295 16.18 -13.94 -5.30
CA LEU A 295 16.23 -13.95 -3.84
C LEU A 295 16.13 -15.38 -3.28
N ILE A 296 15.25 -16.22 -3.82
CA ILE A 296 15.11 -17.62 -3.43
C ILE A 296 16.40 -18.39 -3.71
N GLU A 297 17.01 -18.19 -4.87
CA GLU A 297 18.27 -18.86 -5.24
C GLU A 297 19.42 -18.46 -4.30
N GLN A 298 19.58 -17.15 -4.05
CA GLN A 298 20.59 -16.64 -3.11
C GLN A 298 20.37 -17.18 -1.69
N TRP A 299 19.11 -17.30 -1.27
CA TRP A 299 18.76 -17.88 0.03
C TRP A 299 19.23 -19.34 0.13
N LYS A 300 18.85 -20.18 -0.85
CA LYS A 300 19.28 -21.59 -0.91
C LYS A 300 20.80 -21.75 -0.94
N ARG A 301 21.49 -20.84 -1.63
CA ARG A 301 22.95 -20.83 -1.67
C ARG A 301 23.55 -20.52 -0.29
N LEU A 302 23.05 -19.49 0.38
CA LEU A 302 23.54 -19.08 1.70
C LEU A 302 23.30 -20.13 2.78
N GLU A 303 22.13 -20.79 2.78
CA GLU A 303 21.86 -21.88 3.74
C GLU A 303 22.81 -23.06 3.55
N ARG A 304 23.17 -23.40 2.29
CA ARG A 304 24.19 -24.40 1.98
C ARG A 304 25.60 -23.97 2.43
N GLU A 305 25.97 -22.72 2.19
CA GLU A 305 27.27 -22.16 2.61
C GLU A 305 27.40 -22.14 4.14
N MET A 306 26.33 -21.77 4.86
CA MET A 306 26.33 -21.64 6.33
C MET A 306 25.95 -22.93 7.07
N LYS A 307 25.48 -23.96 6.37
CA LYS A 307 25.00 -25.24 6.93
C LYS A 307 23.96 -25.07 8.04
N ARG A 308 23.08 -24.07 7.91
CA ARG A 308 21.97 -23.81 8.82
C ARG A 308 20.84 -23.08 8.12
N ASN A 309 19.65 -23.13 8.71
CA ASN A 309 18.51 -22.33 8.26
C ASN A 309 18.74 -20.85 8.54
N ILE A 310 18.32 -20.00 7.60
CA ILE A 310 18.47 -18.54 7.67
C ILE A 310 17.08 -17.92 7.56
N GLY A 311 16.80 -16.91 8.39
CA GLY A 311 15.53 -16.16 8.32
C GLY A 311 15.50 -15.16 7.16
N ARG A 312 14.30 -14.71 6.73
CA ARG A 312 14.16 -13.68 5.68
C ARG A 312 14.95 -12.41 5.99
N GLU A 313 14.79 -11.89 7.21
CA GLU A 313 15.42 -10.63 7.63
C GLU A 313 16.93 -10.77 7.62
N GLU A 314 17.43 -11.88 8.16
CA GLU A 314 18.84 -12.23 8.16
C GLU A 314 19.39 -12.39 6.73
N LEU A 315 18.65 -13.01 5.81
CA LEU A 315 19.02 -13.07 4.39
C LEU A 315 19.26 -11.66 3.83
N LEU A 316 18.29 -10.76 4.02
CA LEU A 316 18.38 -9.40 3.48
C LEU A 316 19.55 -8.64 4.09
N GLU A 317 19.82 -8.81 5.39
CA GLU A 317 20.98 -8.23 6.07
C GLU A 317 22.31 -8.76 5.50
N ILE A 318 22.44 -10.08 5.29
CA ILE A 318 23.63 -10.69 4.71
C ILE A 318 23.86 -10.19 3.28
N LEU A 319 22.81 -10.15 2.46
CA LEU A 319 22.91 -9.67 1.07
C LEU A 319 23.30 -8.19 1.02
N GLN A 320 22.69 -7.37 1.86
CA GLN A 320 23.02 -5.96 1.98
C GLN A 320 24.47 -5.75 2.45
N TYR A 321 24.93 -6.57 3.40
CA TYR A 321 26.30 -6.54 3.89
C TYR A 321 27.31 -6.94 2.82
N LYS A 322 27.09 -8.07 2.12
CA LYS A 322 27.93 -8.53 1.00
C LYS A 322 27.99 -7.48 -0.11
N ARG A 323 26.87 -6.83 -0.43
CA ARG A 323 26.82 -5.72 -1.40
C ARG A 323 27.68 -4.54 -0.95
N ASN A 324 27.53 -4.09 0.29
CA ASN A 324 28.29 -2.97 0.83
C ASN A 324 29.81 -3.26 0.88
N GLN A 325 30.20 -4.49 1.21
CA GLN A 325 31.61 -4.91 1.17
C GLN A 325 32.20 -4.86 -0.26
N ARG A 326 31.48 -5.41 -1.25
CA ARG A 326 31.89 -5.34 -2.66
C ARG A 326 32.10 -3.89 -3.12
N LEU A 327 31.16 -3.01 -2.77
CA LEU A 327 31.25 -1.58 -3.11
C LEU A 327 32.44 -0.91 -2.41
N ALA A 328 32.73 -1.25 -1.15
CA ALA A 328 33.89 -0.72 -0.43
C ALA A 328 35.23 -1.16 -1.06
N ALA A 329 35.28 -2.40 -1.57
CA ALA A 329 36.41 -2.94 -2.32
C ALA A 329 36.56 -2.36 -3.74
N GLY A 330 35.67 -1.45 -4.16
CA GLY A 330 35.72 -0.80 -5.48
C GLY A 330 35.06 -1.59 -6.61
N GLY A 331 34.40 -2.71 -6.31
CA GLY A 331 33.72 -3.52 -7.31
C GLY A 331 32.37 -2.95 -7.72
N VAL A 332 32.28 -1.69 -8.15
CA VAL A 332 31.04 -1.04 -8.61
C VAL A 332 30.69 -1.53 -10.02
N THR A 333 29.45 -1.96 -10.26
CA THR A 333 29.04 -2.38 -11.62
C THR A 333 28.75 -1.19 -12.52
N GLU A 334 28.77 -1.39 -13.84
CA GLU A 334 28.37 -0.36 -14.80
C GLU A 334 26.91 0.08 -14.60
N GLU A 335 26.00 -0.85 -14.31
CA GLU A 335 24.60 -0.53 -13.97
C GLU A 335 24.49 0.36 -12.73
N GLU A 336 25.24 0.04 -11.66
CA GLU A 336 25.26 0.86 -10.44
C GLU A 336 25.88 2.22 -10.71
N LEU A 337 26.94 2.27 -11.52
CA LEU A 337 27.51 3.53 -11.95
C LEU A 337 26.44 4.34 -12.68
N ASN A 338 25.86 3.82 -13.76
CA ASN A 338 24.81 4.43 -14.57
C ASN A 338 23.62 4.93 -13.72
N SER A 339 23.25 4.20 -12.68
CA SER A 339 22.19 4.60 -11.74
C SER A 339 22.51 5.86 -10.92
N LEU A 340 23.73 6.39 -10.96
CA LEU A 340 24.05 7.68 -10.35
C LEU A 340 23.85 8.86 -11.32
N GLY A 341 23.64 8.62 -12.62
CA GLY A 341 23.53 9.68 -13.63
C GLY A 341 24.65 10.72 -13.50
N SER A 342 24.34 12.00 -13.59
CA SER A 342 25.37 13.06 -13.47
C SER A 342 26.05 13.17 -12.09
N ASN A 343 25.67 12.36 -11.09
CA ASN A 343 26.28 12.32 -9.75
C ASN A 343 27.48 11.36 -9.62
N HIS A 344 28.04 10.80 -10.71
CA HIS A 344 29.19 9.86 -10.62
C HIS A 344 30.43 10.44 -9.93
N LEU A 345 30.60 11.77 -9.89
CA LEU A 345 31.70 12.45 -9.22
C LEU A 345 31.46 12.50 -7.71
N VAL A 346 31.68 11.37 -7.04
CA VAL A 346 31.55 11.25 -5.59
C VAL A 346 32.93 11.28 -4.93
N ASN A 347 33.15 12.26 -4.05
CA ASN A 347 34.45 12.51 -3.41
C ASN A 347 34.87 11.45 -2.37
N SER A 348 33.97 10.53 -1.98
CA SER A 348 34.30 9.46 -1.03
C SER A 348 33.55 8.16 -1.31
N LYS A 349 34.21 7.02 -1.06
CA LYS A 349 33.58 5.68 -1.14
C LYS A 349 32.37 5.53 -0.23
N LYS A 350 32.40 6.16 0.95
CA LYS A 350 31.29 6.13 1.91
C LYS A 350 30.04 6.80 1.34
N GLU A 351 30.22 7.96 0.70
CA GLU A 351 29.12 8.69 0.07
C GLU A 351 28.61 7.95 -1.18
N LEU A 352 29.48 7.26 -1.91
CA LEU A 352 29.08 6.43 -3.04
C LEU A 352 28.16 5.28 -2.59
N ILE A 353 28.56 4.55 -1.55
CA ILE A 353 27.76 3.47 -0.97
C ILE A 353 26.40 3.99 -0.48
N ARG A 354 26.36 5.18 0.14
CA ARG A 354 25.12 5.83 0.58
C ARG A 354 24.22 6.15 -0.61
N LYS A 355 24.76 6.80 -1.64
CA LYS A 355 23.99 7.23 -2.81
C LYS A 355 23.44 6.07 -3.62
N LEU A 356 24.14 4.92 -3.67
CA LEU A 356 23.71 3.70 -4.35
C LEU A 356 22.66 2.88 -3.57
N GLN A 357 22.37 3.24 -2.32
CA GLN A 357 21.28 2.58 -1.60
C GLN A 357 19.94 2.82 -2.29
N PRO A 358 19.04 1.83 -2.30
CA PRO A 358 17.71 2.01 -2.84
C PRO A 358 16.92 3.01 -1.99
N PHE A 359 16.29 3.97 -2.66
CA PHE A 359 15.30 4.88 -2.12
C PHE A 359 13.91 4.30 -2.39
N ILE A 360 13.38 3.57 -1.40
CA ILE A 360 12.07 2.95 -1.50
C ILE A 360 10.99 4.01 -1.31
N LEU A 361 10.25 4.31 -2.38
CA LEU A 361 9.00 5.06 -2.25
C LEU A 361 8.02 4.24 -1.42
N PRO A 362 7.37 4.82 -0.39
CA PRO A 362 6.29 4.14 0.29
C PRO A 362 5.18 3.83 -0.73
N HIS A 363 4.92 2.56 -1.00
CA HIS A 363 3.75 2.15 -1.79
C HIS A 363 2.46 2.44 -1.01
N PHE A 364 2.60 2.47 0.32
CA PHE A 364 1.57 2.80 1.27
C PHE A 364 2.17 3.65 2.40
N VAL A 365 1.47 4.71 2.81
CA VAL A 365 1.78 5.44 4.04
C VAL A 365 0.77 5.00 5.08
N LYS A 366 1.23 4.28 6.11
CA LYS A 366 0.43 4.02 7.29
C LYS A 366 -0.08 5.36 7.81
N CYS A 367 -1.39 5.51 7.83
CA CYS A 367 -1.99 6.69 8.43
C CYS A 367 -1.66 6.67 9.93
N GLN A 368 -0.98 7.72 10.39
CA GLN A 368 -0.70 7.96 11.82
C GLN A 368 -1.85 8.70 12.51
N CYS A 369 -3.01 8.69 11.88
CA CYS A 369 -4.13 9.52 12.25
C CYS A 369 -4.88 8.81 13.37
N GLU A 370 -5.26 9.57 14.38
CA GLU A 370 -5.67 9.08 15.70
C GLU A 370 -6.85 8.07 15.63
N LYS A 371 -7.65 8.11 14.57
CA LYS A 371 -8.80 7.21 14.33
C LYS A 371 -8.45 5.73 14.13
N ASN A 372 -7.27 5.40 13.58
CA ASN A 372 -6.92 4.04 13.17
C ASN A 372 -5.98 3.30 14.13
N ILE A 373 -5.70 3.89 15.30
CA ILE A 373 -4.96 3.20 16.35
C ILE A 373 -5.80 1.99 16.79
N ARG A 374 -5.26 0.78 16.57
CA ARG A 374 -5.81 -0.46 17.10
C ARG A 374 -4.85 -0.99 18.15
N PHE A 375 -5.39 -1.42 19.27
CA PHE A 375 -4.62 -2.03 20.35
C PHE A 375 -4.70 -3.55 20.19
N THR A 376 -3.55 -4.20 20.10
CA THR A 376 -3.46 -5.66 20.23
C THR A 376 -3.96 -6.10 21.61
N GLU A 377 -4.35 -7.36 21.78
CA GLU A 377 -4.86 -7.85 23.08
C GLU A 377 -3.86 -7.64 24.23
N ASN A 378 -2.56 -7.78 23.94
CA ASN A 378 -1.49 -7.50 24.91
C ASN A 378 -1.39 -6.00 25.25
N GLU A 379 -1.55 -5.12 24.26
CA GLU A 379 -1.61 -3.68 24.49
C GLU A 379 -2.86 -3.30 25.26
N VAL A 380 -4.02 -3.91 24.98
CA VAL A 380 -5.26 -3.69 25.74
C VAL A 380 -5.05 -4.00 27.21
N ARG A 381 -4.45 -5.16 27.52
CA ARG A 381 -4.13 -5.54 28.91
C ARG A 381 -3.14 -4.56 29.56
N LYS A 382 -2.10 -4.15 28.81
CA LYS A 382 -1.07 -3.22 29.30
C LYS A 382 -1.64 -1.83 29.59
N TYR A 383 -2.39 -1.26 28.65
CA TYR A 383 -3.04 0.05 28.78
C TYR A 383 -4.07 0.05 29.90
N ARG A 384 -4.94 -0.97 29.95
CA ARG A 384 -5.88 -1.17 31.04
C ARG A 384 -5.18 -1.14 32.41
N LYS A 385 -4.09 -1.91 32.57
CA LYS A 385 -3.35 -1.97 33.83
C LYS A 385 -2.74 -0.62 34.21
N GLY A 386 -2.08 0.07 33.27
CA GLY A 386 -1.49 1.38 33.53
C GLY A 386 -2.52 2.45 33.89
N ILE A 387 -3.71 2.41 33.27
CA ILE A 387 -4.79 3.36 33.58
C ILE A 387 -5.37 3.11 34.98
N ILE A 388 -5.57 1.84 35.36
CA ILE A 388 -6.04 1.47 36.70
C ILE A 388 -5.00 1.86 37.77
N ASN A 389 -3.72 1.54 37.53
CA ASN A 389 -2.62 1.88 38.44
C ASN A 389 -2.47 3.40 38.65
N SER A 390 -2.78 4.17 37.61
CA SER A 390 -2.75 5.63 37.65
C SER A 390 -4.08 6.26 38.08
N HIS A 391 -5.03 5.49 38.62
CA HIS A 391 -6.35 5.96 39.08
C HIS A 391 -7.12 6.80 38.03
N GLY A 392 -6.95 6.49 36.74
CA GLY A 392 -7.55 7.24 35.63
C GLY A 392 -6.89 8.58 35.29
N ARG A 393 -5.78 8.95 35.95
CA ARG A 393 -5.03 10.17 35.63
C ARG A 393 -4.20 9.97 34.37
N ILE A 394 -4.65 10.59 33.29
CA ILE A 394 -4.14 10.36 31.92
C ILE A 394 -2.64 10.67 31.78
N ARG A 395 -2.15 11.73 32.44
CA ARG A 395 -0.71 12.09 32.39
C ARG A 395 0.17 11.09 33.16
N GLU A 396 -0.33 10.55 34.26
CA GLU A 396 0.40 9.54 35.05
C GLU A 396 0.42 8.21 34.29
N ALA A 397 -0.71 7.79 33.71
CA ALA A 397 -0.81 6.60 32.87
C ALA A 397 0.11 6.68 31.64
N SER A 398 0.17 7.85 31.00
CA SER A 398 1.08 8.13 29.88
C SER A 398 2.55 7.97 30.27
N ASN A 399 2.94 8.48 31.44
CA ASN A 399 4.30 8.36 31.96
C ASN A 399 4.65 6.91 32.34
N GLU A 400 3.73 6.18 32.98
CA GLU A 400 3.91 4.78 33.36
C GLU A 400 4.08 3.89 32.12
N LEU A 401 3.25 4.11 31.10
CA LEU A 401 3.26 3.33 29.86
C LEU A 401 4.37 3.78 28.89
N LYS A 402 4.98 4.95 29.13
CA LYS A 402 5.94 5.63 28.24
C LYS A 402 5.38 5.86 26.84
N VAL A 403 4.14 6.30 26.78
CA VAL A 403 3.39 6.55 25.54
C VAL A 403 2.81 7.95 25.57
N GLU A 404 2.53 8.52 24.40
CA GLU A 404 1.93 9.86 24.32
C GLU A 404 0.55 9.90 24.99
N VAL A 405 0.24 10.99 25.69
CA VAL A 405 -1.05 11.23 26.37
C VAL A 405 -2.24 10.99 25.45
N LYS A 406 -2.11 11.35 24.16
CA LYS A 406 -3.13 11.16 23.13
C LYS A 406 -3.50 9.69 22.90
N LEU A 407 -2.54 8.76 23.04
CA LEU A 407 -2.80 7.33 22.90
C LEU A 407 -3.66 6.79 24.04
N ILE A 408 -3.55 7.37 25.24
CA ILE A 408 -4.39 7.03 26.39
C ILE A 408 -5.83 7.51 26.18
N PHE A 409 -6.01 8.75 25.71
CA PHE A 409 -7.34 9.25 25.33
C PHE A 409 -8.00 8.36 24.29
N ARG A 410 -7.26 7.97 23.25
CA ARG A 410 -7.80 7.09 22.21
C ARG A 410 -8.17 5.70 22.73
N PHE A 411 -7.36 5.14 23.63
CA PHE A 411 -7.67 3.88 24.30
C PHE A 411 -9.01 3.95 25.04
N LEU A 412 -9.22 5.01 25.80
CA LEU A 412 -10.45 5.22 26.58
C LEU A 412 -11.67 5.56 25.70
N GLU A 413 -11.49 6.24 24.57
CA GLU A 413 -12.56 6.43 23.57
C GLU A 413 -13.03 5.11 22.96
N MET A 414 -12.10 4.19 22.67
CA MET A 414 -12.40 2.89 22.08
C MET A 414 -12.99 1.91 23.10
N TYR A 415 -12.40 1.90 24.28
CA TYR A 415 -12.79 1.03 25.39
C TYR A 415 -13.36 1.89 26.50
N GLY A 416 -14.50 2.51 26.21
CA GLY A 416 -15.21 3.37 27.15
C GLY A 416 -15.56 2.68 28.47
N PRO A 417 -16.09 3.43 29.45
CA PRO A 417 -16.42 2.94 30.79
C PRO A 417 -17.25 1.64 30.79
N GLU A 418 -18.18 1.52 29.85
CA GLU A 418 -19.09 0.38 29.71
C GLU A 418 -18.46 -0.85 29.00
N HIS A 419 -17.21 -0.75 28.53
CA HIS A 419 -16.60 -1.82 27.76
C HIS A 419 -16.27 -3.05 28.65
N PRO A 420 -16.53 -4.30 28.20
CA PRO A 420 -16.35 -5.51 29.01
C PRO A 420 -14.95 -5.72 29.61
N ILE A 421 -13.92 -5.07 29.04
CA ILE A 421 -12.56 -5.16 29.56
C ILE A 421 -12.44 -4.61 30.99
N TRP A 422 -13.40 -3.79 31.45
CA TRP A 422 -13.41 -3.17 32.78
C TRP A 422 -14.24 -3.93 33.82
N LYS A 423 -14.91 -5.02 33.47
CA LYS A 423 -15.86 -5.74 34.36
C LYS A 423 -15.29 -6.17 35.73
N ASN A 424 -13.98 -6.27 35.87
CA ASN A 424 -13.30 -6.68 37.11
C ASN A 424 -12.49 -5.54 37.78
N SER A 425 -12.70 -4.28 37.43
CA SER A 425 -12.02 -3.14 38.05
C SER A 425 -12.95 -2.32 38.95
N ASN A 426 -12.79 -2.46 40.27
CA ASN A 426 -13.59 -1.79 41.30
C ASN A 426 -13.24 -0.31 41.55
N SER A 427 -12.47 0.34 40.67
CA SER A 427 -12.05 1.72 40.91
C SER A 427 -13.11 2.69 40.37
N HIS A 428 -13.95 3.20 41.27
CA HIS A 428 -14.90 4.30 40.99
C HIS A 428 -14.16 5.59 40.53
N GLU A 429 -12.89 5.74 40.95
CA GLU A 429 -12.07 6.93 40.73
C GLU A 429 -11.63 7.11 39.27
N TRP A 430 -11.35 6.04 38.51
CA TRP A 430 -10.95 6.22 37.11
C TRP A 430 -12.14 6.60 36.22
N HIS A 431 -13.35 6.13 36.56
CA HIS A 431 -14.60 6.56 35.90
C HIS A 431 -14.87 8.05 36.13
N GLU A 432 -14.72 8.55 37.35
CA GLU A 432 -14.95 9.98 37.66
C GLU A 432 -13.92 10.92 37.02
N ASN A 433 -12.66 10.49 36.93
CA ASN A 433 -11.59 11.29 36.31
C ASN A 433 -11.67 11.33 34.78
N TRP A 434 -12.27 10.31 34.15
CA TRP A 434 -12.56 10.29 32.72
C TRP A 434 -13.52 11.42 32.30
N GLU A 435 -14.61 11.62 33.03
CA GLU A 435 -15.62 12.64 32.72
C GLU A 435 -15.08 14.08 32.85
N ARG A 436 -14.06 14.30 33.69
CA ARG A 436 -13.46 15.62 33.93
C ARG A 436 -12.34 15.98 32.93
N GLY A 437 -11.84 15.03 32.13
CA GLY A 437 -10.65 15.19 31.28
C GLY A 437 -10.88 15.64 29.83
N LEU A 438 -12.12 15.76 29.37
CA LEU A 438 -12.46 16.09 27.98
C LEU A 438 -12.48 17.61 27.73
N VAL A 439 -11.31 18.25 27.69
CA VAL A 439 -11.14 19.58 27.07
C VAL A 439 -10.27 19.42 25.81
N PRO A 440 -10.70 19.91 24.64
CA PRO A 440 -9.98 19.67 23.39
C PRO A 440 -8.69 20.50 23.33
N LEU A 441 -7.54 19.82 23.31
CA LEU A 441 -6.24 20.45 23.06
C LEU A 441 -6.04 20.65 21.56
N SER A 442 -6.41 21.83 21.07
CA SER A 442 -5.92 22.38 19.82
C SER A 442 -4.44 22.77 19.98
N ALA A 443 -3.51 21.98 19.45
CA ALA A 443 -2.15 22.42 19.13
C ALA A 443 -1.46 21.39 18.21
N ASN A 444 -1.34 21.74 16.93
CA ASN A 444 -0.42 21.07 16.02
C ASN A 444 0.99 21.59 16.30
N GLN A 445 1.91 20.71 16.69
CA GLN A 445 3.34 20.90 16.46
C GLN A 445 3.80 19.89 15.41
N LEU A 446 4.56 20.38 14.43
CA LEU A 446 5.19 19.59 13.37
C LEU A 446 6.13 18.53 13.96
N PRO A 447 6.14 17.28 13.45
CA PRO A 447 7.24 16.36 13.68
C PRO A 447 8.47 16.75 12.84
N ASP A 448 9.63 16.83 13.50
CA ASP A 448 10.95 16.93 12.89
C ASP A 448 11.21 15.75 11.93
N LEU A 449 11.24 16.02 10.63
CA LEU A 449 11.42 15.01 9.58
C LEU A 449 12.86 14.52 9.39
N ILE A 450 13.79 14.82 10.29
CA ILE A 450 15.18 14.36 10.15
C ILE A 450 15.80 14.06 11.53
N LYS A 451 15.69 12.80 11.97
CA LYS A 451 16.70 12.21 12.85
C LYS A 451 17.19 10.90 12.23
N PRO A 452 18.49 10.75 11.93
CA PRO A 452 19.04 9.49 11.45
C PRO A 452 18.87 8.41 12.51
N LEU A 453 18.51 7.21 12.06
CA LEU A 453 18.52 5.98 12.85
C LEU A 453 19.85 5.91 13.62
N LYS A 454 19.77 5.98 14.95
CA LYS A 454 20.90 5.73 15.83
C LYS A 454 21.31 4.27 15.64
N THR A 455 22.46 4.08 15.00
CA THR A 455 23.20 2.83 15.01
C THR A 455 23.59 2.54 16.46
N ARG A 456 23.03 1.50 17.07
CA ARG A 456 23.57 0.93 18.30
C ARG A 456 23.73 -0.58 18.14
N GLU A 457 24.99 -0.99 18.37
CA GLU A 457 25.47 -2.32 18.74
C GLU A 457 25.69 -3.37 17.63
N ILE A 458 26.64 -3.08 16.73
CA ILE A 458 27.40 -4.10 15.95
C ILE A 458 28.83 -4.28 16.52
N SER A 459 29.05 -3.95 17.80
CA SER A 459 30.37 -4.04 18.44
C SER A 459 30.63 -5.32 19.24
N LYS A 460 29.82 -6.38 19.07
CA LYS A 460 30.03 -7.66 19.78
C LYS A 460 30.36 -8.88 18.89
N LEU A 461 30.58 -8.68 17.59
CA LEU A 461 30.99 -9.76 16.67
C LEU A 461 32.47 -9.76 16.29
N ASN A 462 33.28 -8.89 16.90
CA ASN A 462 34.71 -8.74 16.60
C ASN A 462 35.64 -9.08 17.79
N GLU A 463 35.42 -10.21 18.48
CA GLU A 463 36.49 -10.81 19.28
C GLU A 463 36.88 -12.18 18.71
N PRO A 464 38.14 -12.38 18.28
CA PRO A 464 38.64 -13.71 17.97
C PRO A 464 38.71 -14.55 19.25
N PRO A 465 38.51 -15.87 19.18
CA PRO A 465 38.52 -16.73 20.37
C PRO A 465 39.89 -16.67 21.05
N LYS A 466 39.90 -16.21 22.30
CA LYS A 466 41.10 -16.27 23.16
C LYS A 466 41.55 -17.72 23.26
N LYS A 467 42.75 -18.00 22.75
CA LYS A 467 43.49 -19.24 22.98
C LYS A 467 43.57 -19.47 24.50
N LYS A 468 42.96 -20.54 24.99
CA LYS A 468 43.26 -21.06 26.33
C LYS A 468 44.66 -21.68 26.29
N THR A 469 45.64 -20.94 26.77
CA THR A 469 46.88 -21.52 27.29
C THR A 469 46.57 -22.27 28.58
N LYS A 470 47.16 -23.47 28.69
CA LYS A 470 47.04 -24.41 29.81
C LYS A 470 47.49 -23.80 31.13
N ASN A 471 46.81 -24.20 32.21
CA ASN A 471 47.44 -24.80 33.38
C ASN A 471 46.69 -26.09 33.68
#